data_AF-A0A2V7X7N3-F1
#
_entry.id   AF-A0A2V7X7N3-F1
#
_cell.length_a   1.000
_cell.length_b   1.000
_cell.length_c   1.000
_cell.angle_alpha   90.00
_cell.angle_beta   90.00
_cell.angle_gamma   90.00
#
_symmetry.space_group_name_H-M   'P 1'
#
loop_
_entity.id
_entity.type
_entity.pdbx_description
1 polymer ?
#
loop_
_entity_poly.entity_id
_entity_poly.type
_entity_poly.pdbx_seq_one_letter_code
_entity_poly.pdbx_strand_id
1 'polypeptide(L)' 'MAKAQAILGSYFVMTDRAAAAAQVRERLRQLDAEKVERLGAELLAVRREKYWEVNERRMNMEYVPDAQRERLREFLRALR' A
#
# COMPACT_ATOMS: atom_id res chain seq x y z
N MET A 1 -1.38 9.88 3.89
CA MET A 1 -2.71 9.32 3.55
C MET A 1 -2.65 8.35 2.37
N ALA A 2 -2.09 8.72 1.21
CA ALA A 2 -2.03 7.84 0.03
C ALA A 2 -1.36 6.47 0.27
N LYS A 3 -0.27 6.44 1.06
CA LYS A 3 0.44 5.19 1.42
C LYS A 3 -0.46 4.19 2.13
N ALA A 4 -1.09 4.62 3.24
CA ALA A 4 -2.02 3.79 4.00
C ALA A 4 -3.19 3.31 3.14
N GLN A 5 -3.70 4.16 2.23
CA GLN A 5 -4.73 3.77 1.28
C GLN A 5 -4.24 2.71 0.28
N ALA A 6 -3.03 2.84 -0.28
CA ALA A 6 -2.48 1.82 -1.17
C ALA A 6 -2.23 0.47 -0.46
N ILE A 7 -1.75 0.50 0.78
CA ILE A 7 -1.65 -0.69 1.64
C ILE A 7 -3.04 -1.29 1.86
N LEU A 8 -4.04 -0.49 2.24
CA LEU A 8 -5.39 -0.97 2.45
C LEU A 8 -6.03 -1.54 1.17
N GLY A 9 -5.86 -0.86 0.05
CA GLY A 9 -6.37 -1.28 -1.25
C GLY A 9 -5.78 -2.60 -1.71
N SER A 10 -4.47 -2.79 -1.54
CA SER A 10 -3.81 -4.06 -1.84
C SER A 10 -4.20 -5.19 -0.90
N TYR A 11 -4.49 -4.89 0.37
CA TYR A 11 -5.07 -5.86 1.31
C TYR A 11 -6.47 -6.31 0.86
N PHE A 12 -7.31 -5.39 0.35
CA PHE A 12 -8.61 -5.75 -0.19
C PHE A 12 -8.53 -6.58 -1.47
N VAL A 13 -7.53 -6.35 -2.33
CA VAL A 13 -7.26 -7.23 -3.46
C VAL A 13 -6.84 -8.62 -2.97
N MET A 14 -5.96 -8.70 -1.96
CA MET A 14 -5.50 -9.97 -1.39
C MET A 14 -6.63 -10.79 -0.72
N THR A 15 -7.61 -10.11 -0.13
CA THR A 15 -8.73 -10.73 0.60
C THR A 15 -10.01 -10.85 -0.23
N ASP A 16 -9.91 -10.66 -1.54
CA ASP A 16 -10.99 -10.77 -2.52
C ASP A 16 -12.18 -9.82 -2.28
N ARG A 17 -11.92 -8.67 -1.64
CA ARG A 17 -12.90 -7.62 -1.37
C ARG A 17 -12.91 -6.57 -2.47
N ALA A 18 -13.30 -6.99 -3.69
CA ALA A 18 -13.23 -6.16 -4.90
C ALA A 18 -13.94 -4.80 -4.77
N ALA A 19 -15.12 -4.74 -4.15
CA ALA A 19 -15.86 -3.50 -3.95
C ALA A 19 -15.12 -2.50 -3.05
N ALA A 20 -14.48 -2.98 -1.98
CA ALA A 20 -13.69 -2.15 -1.09
C ALA A 20 -12.40 -1.67 -1.77
N ALA A 21 -11.73 -2.53 -2.54
CA ALA A 21 -10.58 -2.16 -3.35
C ALA A 21 -10.94 -1.07 -4.38
N ALA A 22 -12.11 -1.17 -5.03
CA ALA A 22 -12.58 -0.16 -5.98
C ALA A 22 -12.81 1.21 -5.31
N GLN A 23 -13.39 1.26 -4.12
CA GLN A 23 -13.56 2.52 -3.38
C GLN A 23 -12.22 3.19 -3.06
N VAL A 24 -11.20 2.41 -2.69
CA VAL A 24 -9.85 2.93 -2.46
C VAL A 24 -9.24 3.43 -3.78
N ARG A 25 -9.44 2.71 -4.89
CA ARG A 25 -8.97 3.15 -6.22
C ARG A 25 -9.55 4.50 -6.62
N GLU A 26 -10.86 4.68 -6.48
CA GLU A 26 -11.51 5.96 -6.81
C GLU A 26 -10.95 7.13 -6.00
N ARG A 27 -10.62 6.91 -4.72
CA ARG A 27 -9.97 7.93 -3.89
C ARG A 27 -8.55 8.27 -4.36
N LEU A 28 -7.81 7.29 -4.90
CA LEU A 28 -6.44 7.46 -5.38
C LEU A 28 -6.34 7.86 -6.84
N ARG A 29 -7.44 7.82 -7.60
CA ARG A 29 -7.51 8.16 -9.04
C ARG A 29 -7.06 9.59 -9.36
N GLN A 30 -7.08 10.49 -8.39
CA GLN A 30 -6.63 11.87 -8.54
C GLN A 30 -5.10 12.02 -8.53
N LEU A 31 -4.37 10.96 -8.15
CA LEU A 31 -2.91 10.96 -8.19
C LEU A 31 -2.44 10.83 -9.64
N ASP A 32 -1.45 11.64 -10.00
CA ASP A 32 -0.74 11.48 -11.27
C ASP A 32 0.11 10.19 -11.26
N ALA A 33 0.43 9.71 -12.47
CA ALA A 33 1.19 8.48 -12.63
C ALA A 33 2.56 8.52 -11.94
N GLU A 34 3.22 9.69 -11.88
CA GLU A 34 4.52 9.83 -11.22
C GLU A 34 4.41 9.63 -9.70
N LYS A 35 3.36 10.19 -9.07
CA LYS A 35 3.08 10.00 -7.65
C LYS A 35 2.74 8.54 -7.34
N VAL A 36 1.97 7.87 -8.21
CA VAL A 36 1.64 6.44 -8.04
C VAL A 36 2.91 5.59 -8.06
N GLU A 37 3.83 5.85 -8.99
CA GLU A 37 5.11 5.13 -9.06
C GLU A 37 6.00 5.39 -7.85
N ARG A 38 6.14 6.66 -7.46
CA ARG A 38 6.93 7.06 -6.29
C ARG A 38 6.38 6.40 -5.02
N LEU A 39 5.06 6.39 -4.87
CA LEU A 39 4.35 5.74 -3.77
C LEU A 39 4.67 4.25 -3.70
N GLY A 40 4.60 3.56 -4.84
CA GLY A 40 4.93 2.13 -4.93
C GLY A 40 6.39 1.86 -4.59
N ALA A 41 7.32 2.66 -5.11
CA ALA A 41 8.74 2.55 -4.84
C ALA A 41 9.06 2.74 -3.35
N GLU A 42 8.48 3.75 -2.70
CA GLU A 42 8.66 4.02 -1.27
C GLU A 42 8.14 2.87 -0.41
N LEU A 43 6.92 2.38 -0.66
CA LEU A 43 6.33 1.27 0.10
C LEU A 43 7.10 -0.05 -0.10
N LEU A 44 7.59 -0.29 -1.31
CA LEU A 44 8.39 -1.48 -1.62
C LEU A 44 9.85 -1.35 -1.16
N ALA A 45 10.36 -0.16 -0.89
CA ALA A 45 11.68 0.01 -0.29
C ALA A 45 11.69 -0.41 1.20
N VAL A 46 10.55 -0.30 1.87
CA VAL A 46 10.39 -0.73 3.26
C VAL A 46 10.47 -2.26 3.37
N ARG A 47 11.54 -2.74 4.00
CA ARG A 47 11.81 -4.18 4.23
C ARG A 47 11.79 -4.61 5.70
N ARG A 48 11.81 -3.66 6.64
CA ARG A 48 11.81 -3.96 8.08
C ARG A 48 10.45 -3.60 8.69
N GLU A 49 9.83 -4.60 9.30
CA GLU A 49 8.56 -4.50 10.04
C GLU A 49 8.73 -3.69 11.35
N LYS A 50 9.91 -3.75 11.98
CA LYS A 50 10.22 -3.10 13.27
C LYS A 50 11.33 -2.06 13.10
N TYR A 51 11.13 -0.87 13.67
CA TYR A 51 12.18 0.13 13.88
C TYR A 51 12.82 -0.03 15.27
N TRP A 52 14.13 0.19 15.36
CA TRP A 52 14.90 0.10 16.61
C TRP A 52 14.93 1.48 17.27
N GLU A 53 13.98 1.73 18.17
CA GLU A 53 14.14 2.45 19.44
C GLU A 53 12.85 2.29 20.27
N VAL A 54 13.00 2.23 21.59
CA VAL A 54 12.05 1.64 22.54
C VAL A 54 10.80 2.51 22.74
N ASN A 55 9.65 2.15 22.13
CA ASN A 55 8.33 2.57 22.62
C ASN A 55 7.18 1.62 22.16
N GLU A 56 6.05 1.64 22.85
CA GLU A 56 5.05 0.55 22.99
C GLU A 56 4.32 0.08 21.70
N ARG A 57 4.43 0.79 20.57
CA ARG A 57 3.63 0.51 19.37
C ARG A 57 4.41 -0.06 18.17
N ARG A 58 5.64 -0.57 18.38
CA ARG A 58 6.70 -0.98 17.41
C ARG A 58 6.25 -1.71 16.12
N MET A 59 5.49 -1.07 15.25
CA MET A 59 5.14 -1.57 13.92
C MET A 59 5.28 -0.45 12.91
N ASN A 60 6.09 -0.71 11.89
CA ASN A 60 6.20 0.20 10.76
C ASN A 60 4.87 0.20 9.99
N MET A 61 4.13 1.30 10.07
CA MET A 61 2.83 1.46 9.41
C MET A 61 2.93 1.46 7.87
N GLU A 62 4.14 1.61 7.33
CA GLU A 62 4.44 1.51 5.89
C GLU A 62 4.94 0.12 5.49
N TYR A 63 5.09 -0.80 6.45
CA TYR A 63 5.50 -2.17 6.14
C TYR A 63 4.37 -2.94 5.47
N VAL A 64 4.70 -3.51 4.31
CA VAL A 64 3.82 -4.38 3.54
C VAL A 64 4.35 -5.80 3.63
N PRO A 65 3.61 -6.74 4.26
CA PRO A 65 4.00 -8.15 4.33
C PRO A 65 4.22 -8.76 2.95
N ASP A 66 5.15 -9.70 2.83
CA ASP A 66 5.56 -10.26 1.53
C ASP A 66 4.41 -10.82 0.71
N ALA A 67 3.46 -11.52 1.36
CA ALA A 67 2.25 -12.05 0.71
C ALA A 67 1.37 -10.98 0.06
N GLN A 68 1.42 -9.74 0.55
CA GLN A 68 0.63 -8.61 0.07
C GLN A 68 1.37 -7.79 -1.00
N ARG A 69 2.70 -7.89 -1.11
CA ARG A 69 3.50 -7.02 -1.99
C ARG A 69 3.16 -7.17 -3.47
N GLU A 70 2.82 -8.38 -3.91
CA GLU A 70 2.38 -8.59 -5.30
C GLU A 70 1.01 -7.94 -5.56
N ARG A 71 0.09 -8.07 -4.60
CA ARG A 71 -1.22 -7.42 -4.66
C ARG A 71 -1.12 -5.90 -4.61
N LEU A 72 -0.09 -5.36 -3.96
CA LEU A 72 0.23 -3.94 -4.02
C LEU A 72 0.65 -3.50 -5.42
N ARG A 73 1.49 -4.29 -6.10
CA ARG A 73 1.87 -3.99 -7.50
C ARG A 73 0.65 -4.03 -8.42
N GLU A 74 -0.18 -5.06 -8.30
CA GLU A 74 -1.43 -5.18 -9.08
C GLU A 74 -2.38 -4.01 -8.82
N PHE A 75 -2.56 -3.65 -7.54
CA PHE A 75 -3.41 -2.53 -7.15
C PHE A 75 -2.93 -1.20 -7.73
N LEU A 76 -1.62 -0.92 -7.67
CA LEU A 76 -1.03 0.31 -8.20
C LEU A 76 -1.04 0.34 -9.74
N ARG A 77 -0.83 -0.80 -10.41
CA ARG A 77 -0.97 -0.89 -11.88
C ARG A 77 -2.37 -0.54 -12.35
N ALA A 78 -3.40 -0.90 -11.58
CA ALA A 78 -4.79 -0.57 -11.90
C ALA A 78 -5.16 0.91 -11.68
N LEU A 79 -4.22 1.76 -11.21
CA LEU A 79 -4.39 3.21 -11.08
C LEU A 79 -3.78 4.00 -12.26
N ARG A 80 -3.06 3.32 -13.15
CA ARG A 80 -2.55 3.88 -14.41
C ARG A 80 -3.58 3.71 -15.53
#